data_AF-A0A973CAR6-F1
#
_entry.id   AF-A0A973CAR6-F1
#
_cell.length_a   1.000
_cell.length_b   1.000
_cell.length_c   1.000
_cell.angle_alpha   90.00
_cell.angle_beta   90.00
_cell.angle_gamma   90.00
#
_symmetry.space_group_name_H-M   'P 1'
#
loop_
_entity.id
_entity.type
_entity.pdbx_description
1 polymer ?
#
loop_
_entity_poly.entity_id
_entity_poly.type
_entity_poly.pdbx_seq_one_letter_code
_entity_poly.pdbx_strand_id
1 'polypeptide(L)'
;MKSFIFFIIIACILALAAAFAASNDQLVDFNYLIALDSFKLSSLLIGAFVSGVVVAGVCMSLFMMKLRLSLSKFKRKSKRQVAELERLRAAEIKG
;
A
#
# COMPACT_ATOMS: atom_id res chain seq x y z
N MET A 1 13.19 24.13 6.86
CA MET A 1 11.96 24.25 6.04
C MET A 1 11.21 22.92 5.88
N LYS A 2 11.86 21.80 5.51
CA LYS A 2 11.19 20.48 5.38
C LYS A 2 10.43 20.02 6.65
N SER A 3 11.01 20.20 7.84
CA SER A 3 10.34 19.84 9.10
C SER A 3 9.13 20.71 9.43
N PHE A 4 9.16 21.99 9.04
CA PHE A 4 8.05 22.92 9.24
C PHE A 4 6.87 22.60 8.31
N ILE A 5 7.17 22.26 7.04
CA ILE A 5 6.16 21.78 6.09
C ILE A 5 5.52 20.48 6.57
N PHE A 6 6.33 19.54 7.08
CA PHE A 6 5.83 18.29 7.64
C PHE A 6 4.90 18.52 8.84
N PHE A 7 5.26 19.46 9.72
CA PHE A 7 4.41 19.85 10.84
C PHE A 7 3.06 20.42 10.39
N ILE A 8 3.06 21.32 9.40
CA ILE A 8 1.82 21.87 8.81
C ILE A 8 0.96 20.75 8.22
N ILE A 9 1.56 19.82 7.48
CA ILE A 9 0.83 18.69 6.89
C ILE A 9 0.16 17.85 7.99
N ILE A 10 0.89 17.52 9.06
CA ILE A 10 0.31 16.79 10.20
C ILE A 10 -0.84 17.59 10.82
N ALA A 11 -0.65 18.89 11.08
CA ALA A 11 -1.69 19.72 11.65
C ALA A 11 -2.95 19.78 10.77
N CYS A 12 -2.79 19.90 9.44
CA CYS A 12 -3.90 19.85 8.49
C CYS A 12 -4.63 18.50 8.51
N ILE A 13 -3.90 17.39 8.56
CA ILE A 13 -4.48 16.04 8.64
C ILE A 13 -5.26 15.87 9.95
N LEU A 14 -4.71 16.33 11.08
CA LEU A 14 -5.38 16.28 12.37
C LEU A 14 -6.66 17.14 12.38
N ALA A 15 -6.60 18.35 11.80
CA ALA A 15 -7.77 19.22 11.66
C ALA A 15 -8.86 18.57 10.80
N LEU A 16 -8.49 17.95 9.68
CA LEU A 16 -9.43 17.20 8.82
C LEU A 16 -10.04 16.01 9.57
N ALA A 17 -9.25 15.24 10.30
CA ALA A 17 -9.75 14.11 11.09
C ALA A 17 -10.71 14.57 12.20
N ALA A 18 -10.39 15.68 12.88
CA ALA A 18 -11.24 16.27 13.90
C ALA A 18 -12.56 16.80 13.29
N ALA A 19 -12.49 17.52 12.17
CA ALA A 19 -13.68 18.00 11.46
C ALA A 19 -14.56 16.82 11.00
N PHE A 20 -13.95 15.78 10.44
CA PHE A 20 -14.65 14.56 10.05
C PHE A 20 -15.33 13.88 11.23
N ALA A 21 -14.64 13.75 12.36
CA ALA A 21 -15.23 13.17 13.56
C ALA A 21 -16.41 14.01 14.08
N ALA A 22 -16.26 15.33 14.12
CA ALA A 22 -17.31 16.26 14.55
C ALA A 22 -18.53 16.24 13.62
N SER A 23 -18.33 16.18 12.29
CA SER A 23 -19.43 16.08 11.31
C SER A 23 -20.13 14.72 11.34
N ASN A 24 -19.52 13.70 11.95
CA ASN A 24 -20.05 12.34 12.06
C ASN A 24 -20.20 11.91 13.52
N ASP A 25 -20.52 12.84 14.42
CA ASP A 25 -20.70 12.56 15.86
C ASP A 25 -22.03 11.88 16.21
N GLN A 26 -22.80 11.50 15.18
CA GLN A 26 -24.05 10.78 15.36
C GLN A 26 -23.81 9.41 16.01
N LEU A 27 -24.60 9.09 17.03
CA LEU A 27 -24.67 7.73 17.58
C LEU A 27 -25.51 6.84 16.67
N VAL A 28 -25.00 5.65 16.41
CA VAL A 28 -25.68 4.61 15.62
C VAL A 28 -25.81 3.38 16.50
N ASP A 29 -27.04 2.90 16.62
CA ASP A 29 -27.35 1.69 17.36
C ASP A 29 -26.92 0.46 16.56
N PHE A 30 -26.00 -0.33 17.12
CA PHE A 30 -25.59 -1.59 16.52
C PHE A 30 -26.38 -2.72 17.16
N ASN A 31 -27.46 -3.13 16.51
CA ASN A 31 -28.21 -4.33 16.91
C ASN A 31 -27.69 -5.55 16.13
N TYR A 32 -26.48 -5.99 16.46
CA TYR A 32 -26.05 -7.35 16.12
C TYR A 32 -26.48 -8.25 17.28
N LEU A 33 -26.98 -9.44 16.96
CA LEU A 33 -27.67 -10.45 17.78
C LEU A 33 -27.14 -10.77 19.21
N ILE A 34 -26.06 -10.12 19.67
CA ILE A 34 -25.32 -10.39 20.90
C ILE A 34 -25.10 -9.12 21.77
N ALA A 35 -25.25 -7.88 21.25
CA ALA A 35 -25.11 -6.66 22.05
C ALA A 35 -25.88 -5.47 21.47
N LEU A 36 -26.49 -4.67 22.35
CA LEU A 36 -27.18 -3.42 22.03
C LEU A 36 -26.31 -2.26 22.54
N ASP A 37 -25.27 -1.93 21.77
CA ASP A 37 -24.35 -0.85 22.14
C ASP A 37 -24.38 0.25 21.08
N SER A 38 -24.25 1.50 21.54
CA SER A 38 -24.35 2.68 20.69
C SER A 38 -22.96 3.22 20.40
N PHE A 39 -22.60 3.28 19.12
CA PHE A 39 -21.29 3.73 18.69
C PHE A 39 -21.38 5.02 17.88
N LYS A 40 -20.36 5.88 18.01
CA LYS A 40 -20.24 7.06 17.14
C LYS A 40 -19.95 6.62 15.71
N LEU A 41 -20.72 7.12 14.74
CA LEU A 41 -20.53 6.88 13.31
C LEU A 41 -19.09 7.18 12.86
N SER A 42 -18.49 8.24 13.40
CA SER A 42 -17.10 8.60 13.18
C SER A 42 -16.12 7.46 13.49
N SER A 43 -16.31 6.73 14.60
CA SER A 43 -15.41 5.64 15.01
C SER A 43 -15.49 4.46 14.04
N LEU A 44 -16.70 4.16 13.56
CA LEU A 44 -16.89 3.12 12.56
C LEU A 44 -16.27 3.49 11.22
N LEU A 45 -16.49 4.73 10.78
CA LEU A 45 -16.01 5.19 9.50
C LEU A 45 -14.48 5.29 9.48
N ILE A 46 -13.87 5.75 10.58
CA ILE A 46 -12.42 5.70 10.78
C ILE A 46 -11.92 4.26 10.79
N GLY A 47 -12.56 3.36 11.54
CA GLY A 47 -12.20 1.94 11.59
C GLY A 47 -12.23 1.27 10.21
N ALA A 48 -13.32 1.48 9.47
CA ALA A 48 -13.48 1.00 8.10
C ALA A 48 -12.40 1.57 7.17
N PHE A 49 -12.15 2.89 7.22
CA PHE A 49 -11.14 3.53 6.40
C PHE A 49 -9.73 2.97 6.69
N VAL A 50 -9.32 2.91 7.96
CA VAL A 50 -8.02 2.38 8.37
C VAL A 50 -7.88 0.92 7.95
N SER A 51 -8.94 0.10 8.15
CA SER A 51 -8.92 -1.31 7.72
C SER A 51 -8.73 -1.44 6.20
N GLY A 52 -9.40 -0.59 5.42
CA GLY A 52 -9.26 -0.56 3.96
C GLY A 52 -7.85 -0.16 3.53
N VAL A 53 -7.26 0.85 4.16
CA VAL A 53 -5.87 1.28 3.91
C VAL A 53 -4.88 0.17 4.23
N VAL A 54 -5.06 -0.53 5.35
CA VAL A 54 -4.20 -1.66 5.74
C VAL A 54 -4.30 -2.78 4.71
N VAL A 55 -5.52 -3.18 4.32
CA VAL A 55 -5.74 -4.23 3.32
C VAL A 55 -5.10 -3.85 1.98
N ALA A 56 -5.33 -2.61 1.51
CA ALA A 56 -4.73 -2.12 0.28
C ALA A 56 -3.19 -2.11 0.36
N GLY A 57 -2.62 -1.67 1.48
CA GLY A 57 -1.18 -1.66 1.73
C GLY A 57 -0.58 -3.06 1.72
N VAL A 58 -1.23 -4.04 2.34
CA VAL A 58 -0.81 -5.45 2.32
C VAL A 58 -0.85 -6.01 0.90
N CYS A 59 -1.97 -5.83 0.19
CA CYS A 59 -2.12 -6.28 -1.19
C CYS A 59 -1.06 -5.68 -2.11
N MET A 60 -0.83 -4.36 -2.02
CA MET A 60 0.16 -3.66 -2.83
C MET A 60 1.59 -4.12 -2.50
N SER A 61 1.90 -4.34 -1.22
CA SER A 61 3.22 -4.83 -0.79
C SER A 61 3.51 -6.22 -1.33
N LEU A 62 2.55 -7.13 -1.23
CA LEU A 62 2.67 -8.50 -1.78
C LEU A 62 2.84 -8.47 -3.30
N PHE A 63 2.07 -7.64 -3.99
CA PHE A 63 2.18 -7.49 -5.45
C PHE A 63 3.56 -6.94 -5.85
N MET A 64 4.04 -5.89 -5.17
CA MET A 64 5.36 -5.32 -5.41
C MET A 64 6.49 -6.32 -5.15
N MET A 65 6.37 -7.14 -4.11
CA MET A 65 7.35 -8.18 -3.82
C MET A 65 7.39 -9.22 -4.94
N LYS A 66 6.24 -9.69 -5.43
CA LYS A 66 6.16 -10.59 -6.59
C LYS A 66 6.78 -9.96 -7.84
N LEU A 67 6.47 -8.69 -8.11
CA LEU A 67 6.99 -7.98 -9.27
C LEU A 67 8.52 -7.86 -9.24
N ARG A 68 9.10 -7.53 -8.07
CA ARG A 68 10.56 -7.47 -7.91
C ARG A 68 11.24 -8.83 -8.11
N LEU A 69 10.62 -9.91 -7.62
CA LEU A 69 11.14 -11.27 -7.83
C LEU A 69 11.12 -11.65 -9.31
N SER A 70 10.01 -11.39 -10.01
CA SER A 70 9.89 -11.65 -11.45
C SER A 70 10.90 -10.84 -12.26
N LEU A 71 11.12 -9.57 -11.91
CA LEU A 71 12.11 -8.71 -12.54
C LEU A 71 13.53 -9.27 -12.35
N SER A 72 13.87 -9.71 -11.13
CA SER A 72 15.17 -10.34 -10.86
C SER A 72 15.37 -11.62 -11.68
N LYS A 73 14.34 -12.47 -11.76
CA LYS A 73 14.37 -13.69 -12.59
C LYS A 73 14.57 -13.35 -14.08
N PHE A 74 13.81 -12.40 -14.61
CA PHE A 74 13.91 -11.99 -16.01
C PHE A 74 15.27 -11.38 -16.34
N LYS A 75 15.80 -10.52 -15.46
CA LYS A 75 17.14 -9.93 -15.61
C LYS A 75 18.24 -11.00 -15.64
N ARG A 76 18.14 -12.05 -14.83
CA ARG A 76 19.08 -13.18 -14.85
C ARG A 76 18.98 -13.98 -16.15
N LYS A 77 17.75 -14.26 -16.63
CA LYS A 77 17.54 -14.96 -17.92
C LYS A 77 18.10 -14.16 -19.09
N SER A 78 17.82 -12.86 -19.14
CA SER A 78 18.35 -11.94 -20.15
C SER A 78 19.88 -11.94 -20.18
N LYS A 79 20.54 -11.84 -19.02
CA LYS A 79 22.02 -11.93 -18.95
C LYS A 79 22.58 -13.24 -19.49
N ARG A 80 21.93 -14.37 -19.19
CA ARG A 80 22.37 -15.69 -19.69
C ARG A 80 22.23 -15.78 -21.20
N GLN A 81 21.10 -15.33 -21.74
CA GLN A 81 20.86 -15.32 -23.19
C GLN A 81 21.88 -14.45 -23.93
N VAL A 82 22.21 -13.27 -23.39
CA VAL A 82 23.25 -12.39 -23.96
C VAL A 82 24.61 -13.09 -23.97
N ALA A 83 25.02 -13.72 -22.86
CA ALA A 83 26.30 -14.43 -22.78
C ALA A 83 26.38 -15.65 -23.72
N GLU A 84 25.27 -16.35 -23.94
CA GLU A 84 25.20 -17.46 -24.90
C GLU A 84 25.32 -16.98 -26.34
N LEU A 85 24.64 -15.87 -26.67
CA LEU A 85 24.76 -15.19 -27.97
C LEU A 85 26.20 -14.76 -28.27
N GLU A 86 26.90 -14.19 -27.29
CA GLU A 86 28.30 -13.81 -27.42
C GLU A 86 29.22 -15.03 -27.63
N ARG A 87 28.95 -16.14 -26.93
CA ARG A 87 29.70 -17.39 -27.12
C ARG A 87 29.51 -17.99 -28.50
N LEU A 88 28.27 -18.05 -29.00
CA LEU A 88 27.97 -18.57 -30.33
C LEU A 88 28.66 -17.74 -31.42
N ARG A 89 28.59 -16.41 -31.32
CA ARG A 89 29.31 -15.49 -32.23
C ARG A 89 30.82 -15.71 -32.20
N ALA A 90 31.40 -15.90 -31.01
CA ALA A 90 32.85 -16.14 -30.89
C ALA A 90 33.29 -17.51 -31.43
N ALA A 91 32.40 -18.52 -31.41
CA ALA A 91 32.65 -19.83 -32.00
C ALA A 91 32.54 -19.78 -33.54
N GLU A 92 31.55 -19.05 -34.07
CA GLU A 92 31.36 -18.85 -35.52
C GLU A 92 32.54 -18.10 -36.17
N ILE A 93 33.15 -17.12 -35.48
CA ILE A 93 34.32 -16.38 -35.99
C ILE A 93 35.60 -17.23 -36.01
N LYS A 94 35.65 -18.33 -35.25
CA LYS A 94 36.85 -19.19 -35.13
C LYS A 94 36.82 -20.45 -35.99
N GLY A 95 35.67 -20.82 -36.54
CA GLY A 95 35.50 -21.92 -37.49
C GLY A 95 35.65 -21.44 -38.93
#